data_AF-A0A7S4KI57-F1
#
_entry.id   AF-A0A7S4KI57-F1
#
_cell.length_a   1.000
_cell.length_b   1.000
_cell.length_c   1.000
_cell.angle_alpha   90.00
_cell.angle_beta   90.00
_cell.angle_gamma   90.00
#
_symmetry.space_group_name_H-M   'P 1'
#
loop_
_entity.id
_entity.type
_entity.pdbx_description
1 polymer ?
#
loop_
_entity_poly.entity_id
_entity_poly.type
_entity_poly.pdbx_seq_one_letter_code
_entity_poly.pdbx_strand_id
1 'polypeptide(L)'
;MSWKREGKKEEPVFTEIDVFIVEEVQQSASTFDPFVISSKIYASKGIAPSMEDVTKRFFYLVNTYGSFEKLYEVTLKKKAQGVQQSVEIPQVTIKSEVKQNLLAETLLECVNQISSSPLSDVFREPVEANIYMSFNNHHEGPYMTRVFRPMDLSTIRNHIQGGKIASWKSLLYSLTRISTNCVFFNSPDSEFPKRAMEFFDLCYATVSTYAK
;
A
#
# COMPACT_ATOMS: atom_id res chain seq x y z
N MET A 1 -27.56 8.42 35.86
CA MET A 1 -27.98 8.03 34.50
C MET A 1 -26.85 7.24 33.86
N SER A 2 -27.02 5.92 33.75
CA SER A 2 -26.04 5.01 33.15
C SER A 2 -26.37 4.84 31.67
N TRP A 3 -25.48 5.30 30.79
CA TRP A 3 -25.60 5.07 29.35
C TRP A 3 -24.91 3.74 29.02
N LYS A 4 -25.67 2.65 28.98
CA LYS A 4 -25.25 1.45 28.25
C LYS A 4 -25.57 1.68 26.76
N ARG A 5 -24.53 1.85 25.94
CA ARG A 5 -24.66 1.66 24.49
C ARG A 5 -24.56 0.16 24.21
N GLU A 6 -25.70 -0.53 24.20
CA GLU A 6 -25.81 -1.83 23.54
C GLU A 6 -25.91 -1.59 22.03
N GLY A 7 -24.77 -1.30 21.40
CA GLY A 7 -24.63 -1.52 19.97
C GLY A 7 -24.47 -3.02 19.76
N LYS A 8 -25.49 -3.69 19.21
CA LYS A 8 -25.32 -5.05 18.67
C LYS A 8 -24.17 -4.99 17.67
N LYS A 9 -23.04 -5.64 17.97
CA LYS A 9 -22.01 -5.90 16.96
C LYS A 9 -22.65 -6.82 15.93
N GLU A 10 -22.98 -6.29 14.76
CA GLU A 10 -23.40 -7.12 13.63
C GLU A 10 -22.28 -8.11 13.33
N GLU A 11 -22.61 -9.41 13.28
CA GLU A 11 -21.63 -10.42 12.88
C GLU A 11 -21.14 -10.14 11.46
N PRO A 12 -19.85 -10.31 11.17
CA PRO A 12 -19.33 -10.10 9.84
C PRO A 12 -20.04 -11.04 8.85
N VAL A 13 -20.41 -10.51 7.69
CA VAL A 13 -20.90 -11.33 6.57
C VAL A 13 -19.77 -12.30 6.18
N PHE A 14 -20.03 -13.60 6.33
CA PHE A 14 -19.07 -14.69 6.10
C PHE A 14 -19.32 -15.30 4.72
N THR A 15 -18.31 -15.25 3.85
CA THR A 15 -18.42 -15.56 2.41
C THR A 15 -17.74 -16.89 2.05
N GLU A 16 -17.96 -17.37 0.83
CA GLU A 16 -17.22 -18.54 0.32
C GLU A 16 -15.71 -18.30 0.19
N ILE A 17 -15.29 -17.05 -0.04
CA ILE A 17 -13.86 -16.70 -0.08
C ILE A 17 -13.26 -16.83 1.32
N ASP A 18 -14.02 -16.47 2.37
CA ASP A 18 -13.57 -16.63 3.76
C ASP A 18 -13.39 -18.12 4.11
N VAL A 19 -14.34 -18.97 3.69
CA VAL A 19 -14.20 -20.42 3.83
C VAL A 19 -12.93 -20.89 3.14
N PHE A 20 -12.71 -20.48 1.89
CA PHE A 20 -11.55 -20.89 1.11
C PHE A 20 -10.22 -20.47 1.76
N ILE A 21 -10.09 -19.19 2.16
CA ILE A 21 -8.90 -18.67 2.83
C ILE A 21 -8.60 -19.48 4.09
N VAL A 22 -9.61 -19.74 4.92
CA VAL A 22 -9.42 -20.46 6.18
C VAL A 22 -9.05 -21.93 5.94
N GLU A 23 -9.65 -22.60 4.95
CA GLU A 23 -9.30 -23.98 4.59
C GLU A 23 -7.87 -24.10 4.06
N GLU A 24 -7.42 -23.14 3.24
CA GLU A 24 -6.05 -23.12 2.72
C GLU A 24 -5.00 -22.93 3.83
N VAL A 25 -5.30 -22.08 4.81
CA VAL A 25 -4.44 -21.90 5.99
C VAL A 25 -4.41 -23.18 6.83
N GLN A 26 -5.56 -23.82 7.03
CA GLN A 26 -5.65 -25.08 7.78
C GLN A 26 -4.85 -26.21 7.09
N GLN A 27 -4.95 -26.32 5.76
CA GLN A 27 -4.21 -27.32 4.97
C GLN A 27 -2.69 -27.07 5.00
N SER A 28 -2.28 -25.81 5.14
CA SER A 28 -0.87 -25.39 5.17
C SER A 28 -0.27 -25.42 6.58
N ALA A 29 -0.76 -26.32 7.45
CA ALA A 29 -0.35 -26.42 8.86
C ALA A 29 -0.44 -25.07 9.61
N SER A 30 -1.50 -24.30 9.35
CA SER A 30 -1.75 -22.96 9.90
C SER A 30 -0.74 -21.89 9.46
N THR A 31 0.00 -22.13 8.38
CA THR A 31 0.86 -21.11 7.75
C THR A 31 0.03 -20.25 6.80
N PHE A 32 0.00 -18.93 7.03
CA PHE A 32 -0.68 -17.98 6.15
C PHE A 32 0.28 -17.40 5.10
N ASP A 33 0.07 -17.78 3.84
CA ASP A 33 0.76 -17.19 2.67
C ASP A 33 -0.28 -16.53 1.73
N PRO A 34 -0.37 -15.19 1.72
CA PRO A 34 -1.37 -14.47 0.93
C PRO A 34 -1.14 -14.58 -0.57
N PHE A 35 0.09 -14.83 -1.03
CA PHE A 35 0.39 -15.02 -2.46
C PHE A 35 -0.17 -16.35 -2.95
N VAL A 36 0.11 -17.44 -2.23
CA VAL A 36 -0.40 -18.78 -2.55
C VAL A 36 -1.93 -18.80 -2.51
N ILE A 37 -2.52 -18.22 -1.47
CA ILE A 37 -3.98 -18.18 -1.31
C ILE A 37 -4.63 -17.37 -2.44
N SER A 38 -4.10 -16.19 -2.77
CA SER A 38 -4.60 -15.38 -3.89
C SER A 38 -4.55 -16.14 -5.22
N SER A 39 -3.42 -16.79 -5.51
CA SER A 39 -3.24 -17.61 -6.72
C SER A 39 -4.25 -18.76 -6.82
N LYS A 40 -4.51 -19.46 -5.70
CA LYS A 40 -5.49 -20.54 -5.65
C LYS A 40 -6.94 -20.06 -5.74
N ILE A 41 -7.26 -18.89 -5.19
CA ILE A 41 -8.58 -18.25 -5.39
C ILE A 41 -8.78 -17.93 -6.87
N TYR A 42 -7.76 -17.41 -7.56
CA TYR A 42 -7.83 -17.15 -9.00
C TYR A 42 -8.07 -18.44 -9.80
N ALA A 43 -7.30 -19.49 -9.53
CA ALA A 43 -7.43 -20.76 -10.23
C ALA A 43 -8.79 -21.45 -10.00
N SER A 44 -9.37 -21.34 -8.80
CA SER A 44 -10.60 -22.05 -8.43
C SER A 44 -11.89 -21.26 -8.71
N LYS A 45 -11.84 -19.93 -8.60
CA LYS A 45 -13.02 -19.06 -8.66
C LYS A 45 -12.96 -18.00 -9.75
N GLY A 46 -11.84 -17.86 -10.47
CA GLY A 46 -11.66 -16.83 -11.51
C GLY A 46 -11.54 -15.40 -10.96
N ILE A 47 -11.35 -15.26 -9.64
CA ILE A 47 -11.26 -13.99 -8.93
C ILE A 47 -9.80 -13.74 -8.59
N ALA A 48 -9.24 -12.58 -8.94
CA ALA A 48 -7.85 -12.22 -8.63
C ALA A 48 -7.77 -11.20 -7.48
N PRO A 49 -7.96 -11.61 -6.20
CA PRO A 49 -7.85 -10.68 -5.08
C PRO A 49 -6.39 -10.26 -4.88
N SER A 50 -6.14 -9.00 -4.51
CA SER A 50 -4.79 -8.57 -4.15
C SER A 50 -4.30 -9.31 -2.90
N MET A 51 -2.99 -9.51 -2.77
CA MET A 51 -2.41 -10.10 -1.55
C MET A 51 -2.78 -9.27 -0.30
N GLU A 52 -2.92 -7.95 -0.46
CA GLU A 52 -3.31 -7.05 0.62
C GLU A 52 -4.75 -7.30 1.06
N ASP A 53 -5.68 -7.54 0.14
CA ASP A 53 -7.08 -7.83 0.46
C ASP A 53 -7.23 -9.18 1.17
N VAL A 54 -6.53 -10.21 0.69
CA VAL A 54 -6.48 -11.53 1.35
C VAL A 54 -5.92 -11.39 2.76
N THR A 55 -4.84 -10.62 2.93
CA THR A 55 -4.20 -10.35 4.22
C THR A 55 -5.14 -9.63 5.18
N LYS A 56 -5.73 -8.50 4.74
CA LYS A 56 -6.67 -7.72 5.55
C LYS A 56 -7.87 -8.57 5.96
N ARG A 57 -8.43 -9.34 5.02
CA ARG A 57 -9.61 -10.16 5.28
C ARG A 57 -9.31 -11.28 6.27
N PHE A 58 -8.20 -12.01 6.09
CA PHE A 58 -7.81 -13.07 7.01
C PHE A 58 -7.62 -12.55 8.45
N PHE A 59 -6.81 -11.50 8.64
CA PHE A 59 -6.58 -10.95 9.97
C PHE A 59 -7.82 -10.31 10.58
N TYR A 60 -8.69 -9.70 9.77
CA TYR A 60 -9.98 -9.22 10.24
C TYR A 60 -10.83 -10.36 10.83
N LEU A 61 -10.92 -11.49 10.13
CA LEU A 61 -11.66 -12.66 10.60
C LEU A 61 -11.04 -13.23 11.88
N VAL A 62 -9.72 -13.46 11.90
CA VAL A 62 -9.03 -13.98 13.08
C VAL A 62 -9.26 -13.08 14.29
N ASN A 63 -9.14 -11.77 14.13
CA ASN A 63 -9.39 -10.80 15.20
C ASN A 63 -10.86 -10.78 15.65
N THR A 64 -11.80 -10.98 14.74
CA THR A 64 -13.23 -10.99 15.05
C THR A 64 -13.63 -12.21 15.87
N TYR A 65 -13.07 -13.38 15.54
CA TYR A 65 -13.35 -14.64 16.24
C TYR A 65 -12.38 -14.93 17.39
N GLY A 66 -11.33 -14.12 17.53
CA GLY A 66 -10.37 -14.12 18.64
C GLY A 66 -9.21 -15.11 18.51
N SER A 67 -9.36 -16.16 17.70
CA SER A 67 -8.25 -17.05 17.32
C SER A 67 -8.55 -17.76 15.99
N PHE A 68 -7.51 -18.35 15.38
CA PHE A 68 -7.67 -19.13 14.16
C PHE A 68 -8.49 -20.40 14.42
N GLU A 69 -8.31 -21.06 15.56
CA GLU A 69 -9.07 -22.26 15.94
C GLU A 69 -10.57 -21.96 16.01
N LYS A 70 -10.95 -20.84 16.65
CA LYS A 70 -12.35 -20.39 16.72
C LYS A 70 -12.90 -20.03 15.35
N LEU A 71 -12.10 -19.38 14.50
CA LEU A 71 -12.47 -19.08 13.12
C LEU A 71 -12.70 -20.35 12.31
N TYR A 72 -11.85 -21.36 12.47
CA TYR A 72 -11.97 -22.64 11.77
C TYR A 72 -13.22 -23.42 12.21
N GLU A 73 -13.53 -23.45 13.51
CA GLU A 73 -14.78 -24.04 14.02
C GLU A 73 -16.02 -23.38 13.40
N VAL A 74 -16.02 -22.05 13.29
CA VAL A 74 -17.11 -21.30 12.64
C VAL A 74 -17.18 -21.63 11.15
N THR A 75 -16.03 -21.77 10.48
CA THR A 75 -15.94 -22.14 9.06
C THR A 75 -16.58 -23.51 8.80
N LEU A 76 -16.30 -24.51 9.64
CA LEU A 76 -16.91 -25.83 9.55
C LEU A 76 -18.44 -25.77 9.70
N LYS A 77 -18.94 -24.97 10.65
CA LYS A 77 -20.38 -24.76 10.85
C LYS A 77 -21.05 -24.10 9.64
N LYS A 78 -20.41 -23.08 9.06
CA LYS A 78 -20.91 -22.38 7.87
C LYS A 78 -20.91 -23.28 6.63
N LYS A 79 -19.89 -24.13 6.47
CA LYS A 79 -19.83 -25.14 5.40
C LYS A 79 -20.95 -26.18 5.52
N ALA A 80 -21.22 -26.68 6.72
CA ALA A 80 -22.28 -27.65 6.98
C ALA A 80 -23.70 -27.09 6.78
N GLN A 81 -23.88 -25.78 6.98
CA GLN A 81 -25.16 -25.10 6.76
C GLN A 81 -25.47 -24.84 5.28
N GLY A 82 -24.54 -25.15 4.38
CA GLY A 82 -24.63 -24.80 2.96
C GLY A 82 -24.63 -23.28 2.82
N VAL A 83 -23.48 -22.69 2.48
CA VAL A 83 -23.42 -21.27 2.15
C VAL A 83 -24.19 -21.05 0.83
N GLN A 84 -25.53 -21.04 0.91
CA GLN A 84 -26.43 -20.67 -0.16
C GLN A 84 -26.65 -19.16 -0.10
N GLN A 85 -25.58 -18.43 -0.34
CA GLN A 85 -25.71 -17.12 -0.94
C GLN A 85 -24.74 -17.10 -2.10
N SER A 86 -25.28 -17.41 -3.28
CA SER A 86 -24.80 -16.77 -4.50
C SER A 86 -24.64 -15.31 -4.14
N VAL A 87 -23.40 -14.86 -4.17
CA VAL A 87 -23.07 -13.47 -3.93
C VAL A 87 -23.80 -12.70 -5.03
N GLU A 88 -24.99 -12.14 -4.73
CA GLU A 88 -25.22 -10.77 -5.14
C GLU A 88 -24.06 -10.03 -4.50
N ILE A 89 -23.07 -9.76 -5.34
CA ILE A 89 -21.94 -8.91 -5.03
C ILE A 89 -22.60 -7.72 -4.32
N PRO A 90 -22.26 -7.39 -3.06
CA PRO A 90 -22.34 -5.98 -2.69
C PRO A 90 -21.42 -5.36 -3.70
N GLN A 91 -21.99 -4.88 -4.82
CA GLN A 91 -21.25 -4.43 -5.98
C GLN A 91 -20.10 -3.65 -5.37
N VAL A 92 -18.86 -4.16 -5.51
CA VAL A 92 -17.71 -3.28 -5.41
C VAL A 92 -18.12 -2.25 -6.42
N THR A 93 -18.63 -1.14 -5.89
CA THR A 93 -19.64 -0.39 -6.62
C THR A 93 -18.86 0.00 -7.85
N ILE A 94 -19.38 -0.20 -9.06
CA ILE A 94 -18.63 0.21 -10.26
C ILE A 94 -18.06 1.62 -10.02
N LYS A 95 -18.80 2.45 -9.27
CA LYS A 95 -18.37 3.69 -8.63
C LYS A 95 -17.10 3.65 -7.74
N SER A 96 -16.91 2.74 -6.79
CA SER A 96 -15.72 2.68 -5.92
C SER A 96 -14.46 2.21 -6.64
N GLU A 97 -14.56 1.22 -7.53
CA GLU A 97 -13.42 0.76 -8.33
C GLU A 97 -13.06 1.79 -9.40
N VAL A 98 -14.05 2.36 -10.09
CA VAL A 98 -13.85 3.53 -10.98
C VAL A 98 -13.27 4.71 -10.21
N LYS A 99 -13.70 4.98 -8.98
CA LYS A 99 -13.16 6.07 -8.15
C LYS A 99 -11.72 5.82 -7.72
N GLN A 100 -11.35 4.58 -7.41
CA GLN A 100 -9.96 4.25 -7.09
C GLN A 100 -9.06 4.30 -8.32
N ASN A 101 -9.52 3.80 -9.47
CA ASN A 101 -8.80 3.91 -10.74
C ASN A 101 -8.62 5.38 -11.15
N LEU A 102 -9.67 6.19 -11.02
CA LEU A 102 -9.61 7.63 -11.27
C LEU A 102 -8.64 8.34 -10.31
N LEU A 103 -8.61 7.96 -9.03
CA LEU A 103 -7.65 8.51 -8.09
C LEU A 103 -6.22 8.11 -8.46
N ALA A 104 -5.97 6.85 -8.83
CA ALA A 104 -4.64 6.39 -9.25
C ALA A 104 -4.16 7.15 -10.50
N GLU A 105 -5.04 7.34 -11.50
CA GLU A 105 -4.77 8.17 -12.69
C GLU A 105 -4.44 9.61 -12.30
N THR A 106 -5.22 10.21 -11.40
CA THR A 106 -5.00 11.58 -10.92
C THR A 106 -3.69 11.73 -10.14
N LEU A 107 -3.32 10.73 -9.34
CA LEU A 107 -2.04 10.67 -8.63
C LEU A 107 -0.88 10.56 -9.62
N LEU A 108 -1.01 9.73 -10.65
CA LEU A 108 -0.01 9.59 -11.71
C LEU A 108 0.19 10.89 -12.48
N GLU A 109 -0.90 11.59 -12.82
CA GLU A 109 -0.83 12.87 -13.52
C GLU A 109 -0.14 13.95 -12.67
N CYS A 110 -0.41 13.99 -11.36
CA CYS A 110 0.32 14.84 -10.42
C CYS A 110 1.84 14.53 -10.44
N VAL A 111 2.22 13.24 -10.42
CA VAL A 111 3.62 12.82 -10.48
C VAL A 111 4.26 13.15 -11.83
N ASN A 112 3.50 13.07 -12.94
CA ASN A 112 3.98 13.46 -14.26
C ASN A 112 4.26 14.97 -14.33
N GLN A 113 3.38 15.80 -13.78
CA GLN A 113 3.62 17.25 -13.69
C GLN A 113 4.84 17.60 -12.82
N ILE A 114 5.05 16.90 -11.71
CA ILE A 114 6.28 17.06 -10.91
C ILE A 114 7.51 16.65 -11.75
N SER A 115 7.41 15.52 -12.45
CA SER A 115 8.48 14.96 -13.28
C SER A 115 8.84 15.83 -14.48
N SER A 116 7.92 16.64 -15.00
CA SER A 116 8.20 17.55 -16.13
C SER A 116 9.03 18.77 -15.72
N SER A 117 9.13 19.07 -14.43
CA SER A 117 9.98 20.16 -13.97
C SER A 117 11.46 19.77 -14.06
N PRO A 118 12.35 20.66 -14.55
CA PRO A 118 13.80 20.50 -14.39
C PRO A 118 14.19 20.34 -12.92
N LEU A 119 13.33 20.82 -12.00
CA LEU A 119 13.59 20.65 -10.58
C LEU A 119 13.66 19.17 -10.13
N SER A 120 13.10 18.26 -10.93
CA SER A 120 12.99 16.84 -10.61
C SER A 120 14.12 15.97 -11.16
N ASP A 121 14.98 16.48 -12.05
CA ASP A 121 15.87 15.65 -12.88
C ASP A 121 16.68 14.62 -12.08
N VAL A 122 17.30 15.05 -10.97
CA VAL A 122 18.13 14.20 -10.09
C VAL A 122 17.33 13.26 -9.19
N PHE A 123 16.00 13.34 -9.20
CA PHE A 123 15.08 12.55 -8.36
C PHE A 123 14.20 11.58 -9.17
N ARG A 124 14.39 11.52 -10.49
CA ARG A 124 13.54 10.72 -11.38
C ARG A 124 13.76 9.22 -11.22
N GLU A 125 15.01 8.82 -11.10
CA GLU A 125 15.44 7.42 -11.02
C GLU A 125 16.08 7.11 -9.66
N PRO A 126 16.13 5.84 -9.24
CA PRO A 126 16.78 5.46 -7.99
C PRO A 126 18.25 5.87 -7.97
N VAL A 127 18.70 6.40 -6.82
CA VAL A 127 20.14 6.61 -6.58
C VAL A 127 20.83 5.26 -6.52
N GLU A 128 21.91 5.10 -7.30
CA GLU A 128 22.70 3.86 -7.29
C GLU A 128 23.24 3.56 -5.88
N ALA A 129 23.13 2.30 -5.46
CA ALA A 129 23.42 1.90 -4.08
C ALA A 129 24.85 2.21 -3.62
N ASN A 130 25.80 2.17 -4.56
CA ASN A 130 27.24 2.32 -4.31
C ASN A 130 27.74 3.75 -4.56
N ILE A 131 26.86 4.74 -4.79
CA ILE A 131 27.27 6.14 -4.86
C ILE A 131 27.81 6.59 -3.51
N TYR A 132 28.99 7.18 -3.52
CA TYR A 132 29.61 7.80 -2.34
C TYR A 132 29.29 9.28 -2.33
N MET A 133 29.06 9.84 -1.14
CA MET A 133 28.97 11.28 -1.00
C MET A 133 30.38 11.84 -1.12
N SER A 134 30.62 12.69 -2.12
CA SER A 134 31.91 13.34 -2.35
C SER A 134 31.74 14.85 -2.32
N PHE A 135 32.42 15.52 -1.40
CA PHE A 135 32.43 16.98 -1.31
C PHE A 135 33.76 17.48 -0.77
N ASN A 136 34.40 18.44 -1.45
CA ASN A 136 35.71 19.01 -1.07
C ASN A 136 36.78 17.94 -0.73
N ASN A 137 36.93 16.93 -1.59
CA ASN A 137 37.82 15.76 -1.42
C ASN A 137 37.51 14.84 -0.23
N HIS A 138 36.44 15.09 0.53
CA HIS A 138 35.93 14.16 1.54
C HIS A 138 34.96 13.18 0.90
N HIS A 139 35.14 11.90 1.25
CA HIS A 139 34.24 10.82 0.82
C HIS A 139 33.62 10.18 2.05
N GLU A 140 32.30 10.16 2.12
CA GLU A 140 31.57 9.38 3.13
C GLU A 140 30.89 8.19 2.46
N GLY A 141 30.63 7.15 3.26
CA GLY A 141 30.22 5.81 2.80
C GLY A 141 29.07 5.77 1.79
N PRO A 142 28.87 4.61 1.15
CA PRO A 142 27.94 4.48 0.03
C PRO A 142 26.50 4.78 0.47
N TYR A 143 25.67 5.27 -0.45
CA TYR A 143 24.31 5.76 -0.21
C TYR A 143 23.47 4.87 0.71
N MET A 144 23.49 3.56 0.48
CA MET A 144 22.69 2.59 1.27
C MET A 144 23.18 2.39 2.71
N THR A 145 24.34 2.91 3.09
CA THR A 145 24.80 2.92 4.50
C THR A 145 24.18 4.05 5.31
N ARG A 146 23.64 5.07 4.65
CA ARG A 146 23.03 6.25 5.28
C ARG A 146 21.52 6.31 5.04
N VAL A 147 21.08 5.97 3.83
CA VAL A 147 19.68 6.03 3.43
C VAL A 147 19.05 4.64 3.46
N PHE A 148 18.32 4.34 4.55
CA PHE A 148 17.66 3.04 4.75
C PHE A 148 16.39 2.84 3.92
N ARG A 149 15.78 3.92 3.43
CA ARG A 149 14.53 3.87 2.68
C ARG A 149 14.63 4.74 1.43
N PRO A 150 15.36 4.29 0.40
CA PRO A 150 15.44 4.98 -0.88
C PRO A 150 14.06 5.22 -1.46
N MET A 151 13.91 6.32 -2.19
CA MET A 151 12.69 6.69 -2.91
C MET A 151 13.06 7.63 -4.06
N ASP A 152 12.32 7.55 -5.14
CA ASP A 152 12.48 8.30 -6.38
C ASP A 152 11.13 8.33 -7.13
N LEU A 153 11.01 9.16 -8.16
CA LEU A 153 9.73 9.33 -8.87
C LEU A 153 9.32 8.10 -9.69
N SER A 154 10.27 7.33 -10.23
CA SER A 154 9.96 6.06 -10.92
C SER A 154 9.37 5.03 -9.95
N THR A 155 9.95 4.92 -8.75
CA THR A 155 9.44 4.04 -7.68
C THR A 155 8.07 4.48 -7.20
N ILE A 156 7.82 5.79 -7.07
CA ILE A 156 6.49 6.32 -6.73
C ILE A 156 5.46 5.95 -7.79
N ARG A 157 5.77 6.09 -9.09
CA ARG A 157 4.87 5.65 -10.17
C ARG A 157 4.53 4.16 -10.06
N ASN A 158 5.54 3.32 -9.88
CA ASN A 158 5.35 1.88 -9.70
C ASN A 158 4.52 1.56 -8.45
N HIS A 159 4.68 2.33 -7.36
CA HIS A 159 3.89 2.16 -6.15
C HIS A 159 2.43 2.62 -6.30
N ILE A 160 2.14 3.64 -7.11
CA ILE A 160 0.76 4.02 -7.44
C ILE A 160 0.11 2.93 -8.28
N GLN A 161 0.77 2.49 -9.35
CA GLN A 161 0.27 1.42 -10.23
C GLN A 161 0.06 0.10 -9.48
N GLY A 162 0.93 -0.20 -8.51
CA GLY A 162 0.82 -1.37 -7.64
C GLY A 162 -0.06 -1.19 -6.40
N GLY A 163 -0.82 -0.08 -6.29
CA GLY A 163 -1.77 0.18 -5.19
C GLY A 163 -1.15 0.53 -3.83
N LYS A 164 0.17 0.52 -3.69
CA LYS A 164 0.88 0.87 -2.43
C LYS A 164 0.73 2.35 -2.07
N ILE A 165 0.53 3.22 -3.06
CA ILE A 165 0.18 4.63 -2.89
C ILE A 165 -1.23 4.83 -3.42
N ALA A 166 -2.21 4.80 -2.53
CA ALA A 166 -3.64 4.90 -2.85
C ALA A 166 -4.31 6.18 -2.31
N SER A 167 -3.52 7.17 -1.89
CA SER A 167 -4.03 8.43 -1.35
C SER A 167 -3.05 9.60 -1.54
N TRP A 168 -3.59 10.83 -1.54
CA TRP A 168 -2.79 12.07 -1.51
C TRP A 168 -1.80 12.10 -0.34
N LYS A 169 -2.21 11.61 0.83
CA LYS A 169 -1.34 11.54 2.02
C LYS A 169 -0.14 10.60 1.80
N SER A 170 -0.37 9.41 1.24
CA SER A 170 0.70 8.47 0.92
C SER A 170 1.63 8.97 -0.19
N LEU A 171 1.10 9.73 -1.15
CA LEU A 171 1.90 10.37 -2.19
C LEU A 171 2.81 11.43 -1.59
N LEU A 172 2.25 12.39 -0.84
CA LEU A 172 3.03 13.46 -0.21
C LEU A 172 4.12 12.90 0.71
N TYR A 173 3.79 11.87 1.50
CA TYR A 173 4.78 11.20 2.35
C TYR A 173 5.97 10.61 1.57
N SER A 174 5.69 10.03 0.40
CA SER A 174 6.72 9.45 -0.46
C SER A 174 7.57 10.53 -1.14
N LEU A 175 6.96 11.64 -1.57
CA LEU A 175 7.67 12.81 -2.12
C LEU A 175 8.55 13.49 -1.07
N THR A 176 8.05 13.68 0.15
CA THR A 176 8.85 14.20 1.27
C THR A 176 10.08 13.34 1.53
N ARG A 177 9.95 12.01 1.42
CA ARG A 177 11.06 11.08 1.63
C ARG A 177 12.21 11.31 0.65
N ILE A 178 11.90 11.62 -0.62
CA ILE A 178 12.93 11.97 -1.61
C ILE A 178 13.76 13.15 -1.11
N SER A 179 13.10 14.25 -0.73
CA SER A 179 13.78 15.45 -0.22
C SER A 179 14.58 15.18 1.06
N THR A 180 14.00 14.47 2.03
CA THR A 180 14.70 14.19 3.29
C THR A 180 15.90 13.27 3.10
N ASN A 181 15.82 12.28 2.22
CA ASN A 181 16.96 11.42 1.89
C ASN A 181 18.09 12.23 1.24
N CYS A 182 17.73 13.14 0.33
CA CYS A 182 18.69 14.02 -0.32
C CYS A 182 19.41 14.93 0.68
N VAL A 183 18.69 15.57 1.61
CA VAL A 183 19.28 16.40 2.67
C VAL A 183 20.15 15.56 3.61
N PHE A 184 19.72 14.34 3.95
CA PHE A 184 20.44 13.48 4.90
C PHE A 184 21.73 12.92 4.32
N PHE A 185 21.73 12.55 3.04
CA PHE A 185 22.89 11.94 2.41
C PHE A 185 23.98 12.96 2.08
N ASN A 186 23.60 14.10 1.53
CA ASN A 186 24.52 15.09 0.98
C ASN A 186 25.08 16.03 2.05
N SER A 187 26.28 16.56 1.79
CA SER A 187 26.88 17.61 2.63
C SER A 187 25.97 18.85 2.70
N PRO A 188 25.81 19.49 3.87
CA PRO A 188 25.02 20.72 4.01
C PRO A 188 25.55 21.88 3.14
N ASP A 189 26.85 21.85 2.82
CA ASP A 189 27.53 22.87 2.00
C ASP A 189 27.44 22.57 0.48
N SER A 190 26.90 21.42 0.08
CA SER A 190 26.66 21.09 -1.32
C SER A 190 25.37 21.75 -1.85
N GLU A 191 25.14 21.72 -3.17
CA GLU A 191 23.91 22.28 -3.76
C GLU A 191 22.66 21.42 -3.52
N PHE A 192 22.83 20.13 -3.20
CA PHE A 192 21.75 19.15 -3.12
C PHE A 192 20.71 19.44 -2.02
N PRO A 193 21.07 19.84 -0.79
CA PRO A 193 20.08 20.20 0.23
C PRO A 193 19.18 21.37 -0.19
N LYS A 194 19.75 22.42 -0.79
CA LYS A 194 18.97 23.54 -1.35
C LYS A 194 18.00 23.04 -2.41
N ARG A 195 18.51 22.21 -3.32
CA ARG A 195 17.73 21.60 -4.41
C ARG A 195 16.58 20.74 -3.90
N ALA A 196 16.79 20.01 -2.80
CA ALA A 196 15.80 19.16 -2.16
C ALA A 196 14.65 19.96 -1.52
N MET A 197 14.95 21.13 -0.96
CA MET A 197 13.94 22.06 -0.43
C MET A 197 13.09 22.65 -1.56
N GLU A 198 13.72 23.15 -2.62
CA GLU A 198 13.01 23.66 -3.81
C GLU A 198 12.11 22.58 -4.45
N PHE A 199 12.61 21.34 -4.51
CA PHE A 199 11.83 20.20 -4.98
C PHE A 199 10.65 19.86 -4.04
N PHE A 200 10.84 19.96 -2.71
CA PHE A 200 9.75 19.75 -1.76
C PHE A 200 8.64 20.79 -1.93
N ASP A 201 9.00 22.07 -2.11
CA ASP A 201 8.05 23.15 -2.33
C ASP A 201 7.25 22.93 -3.62
N LEU A 202 7.93 22.54 -4.70
CA LEU A 202 7.28 22.13 -5.96
C LEU A 202 6.28 20.98 -5.71
N CYS A 203 6.70 19.92 -5.02
CA CYS A 203 5.87 18.77 -4.72
C CYS A 203 4.63 19.16 -3.92
N TYR A 204 4.81 19.94 -2.85
CA TYR A 204 3.72 20.39 -1.99
C TYR A 204 2.72 21.24 -2.77
N ALA A 205 3.19 22.25 -3.51
CA ALA A 205 2.34 23.12 -4.32
C ALA A 205 1.56 22.34 -5.39
N THR A 206 2.21 21.38 -6.05
CA THR A 206 1.56 20.54 -7.07
C THR A 206 0.51 19.64 -6.45
N VAL A 207 0.84 18.91 -5.37
CA VAL A 207 -0.11 18.05 -4.65
C VAL A 207 -1.30 18.86 -4.13
N SER A 208 -1.07 20.03 -3.53
CA SER A 208 -2.15 20.92 -3.05
C SER A 208 -3.04 21.45 -4.17
N THR A 209 -2.55 21.48 -5.41
CA THR A 209 -3.37 21.88 -6.57
C THR A 209 -4.32 20.77 -6.99
N TYR A 210 -3.85 19.51 -7.01
CA TYR A 210 -4.67 18.36 -7.40
C TYR A 210 -5.61 17.87 -6.29
N ALA A 211 -5.19 17.95 -5.02
CA ALA A 211 -5.93 17.39 -3.88
C ALA A 211 -7.12 18.26 -3.40
N LYS A 212 -7.59 19.21 -4.23
CA LYS A 212 -8.71 20.11 -3.91
C LYS A 212 -10.07 19.44 -4.08
#